data_AF-Q4DCA4-F1
#
_entry.id   AF-Q4DCA4-F1
#
_cell.length_a   1.000
_cell.length_b   1.000
_cell.length_c   1.000
_cell.angle_alpha   90.00
_cell.angle_beta   90.00
_cell.angle_gamma   90.00
#
_symmetry.space_group_name_H-M   'P 1'
#
loop_
_entity.id
_entity.type
_entity.pdbx_description
1 polymer ?
#
loop_
_entity_poly.entity_id
_entity_poly.type
_entity_poly.pdbx_seq_one_letter_code
_entity_poly.pdbx_strand_id
1 'polypeptide(L)'
;TLSHYEFSRHLLLLIKKWGRRSGVINSMDGLLASYALTVMCAHFLIKVGKLPKVSTLRSTDEPQLLPFFPEYRPLNDGKGLDVAELGFLTAAFFEYYGHIFDYEKNVVCTTNMNLLKKTMRWEKSPGLETGRPPFFEFAIKDPYGLDNIGRNLDREATEYVKDAHIVALKYILDERNDPEFTINNITQSPPRPQWKDRTLASRGIASSNCSPDQLEAHHMLKRMEFHERRKAMERFGQRTVRSTEQQRVVSSVANDVLGWIRGDDSQQ
;
A
#
# COMPACT_ATOMS: atom_id res chain seq x y z
N THR A 1 16.12 -1.42 -2.35
CA THR A 1 15.79 -2.11 -1.08
C THR A 1 14.96 -3.37 -1.28
N LEU A 2 13.75 -3.32 -1.84
CA LEU A 2 12.85 -4.50 -1.96
C LEU A 2 13.33 -5.61 -2.93
N SER A 3 14.53 -5.50 -3.49
CA SER A 3 15.12 -6.53 -4.34
C SER A 3 16.04 -7.50 -3.58
N HIS A 4 16.28 -7.28 -2.29
CA HIS A 4 17.14 -8.17 -1.49
C HIS A 4 16.45 -9.48 -1.07
N TYR A 5 15.13 -9.55 -1.17
CA TYR A 5 14.36 -10.74 -0.84
C TYR A 5 13.28 -10.98 -1.90
N GLU A 6 13.23 -12.22 -2.42
CA GLU A 6 12.44 -12.61 -3.59
C GLU A 6 10.95 -12.30 -3.43
N PHE A 7 10.40 -12.51 -2.23
CA PHE A 7 8.98 -12.28 -1.95
C PHE A 7 8.64 -10.88 -1.44
N SER A 8 9.62 -9.98 -1.25
CA SER A 8 9.33 -8.60 -0.78
C SER A 8 8.33 -7.87 -1.66
N ARG A 9 8.45 -8.02 -2.98
CA ARG A 9 7.55 -7.36 -3.94
C ARG A 9 6.15 -8.01 -3.95
N HIS A 10 6.08 -9.33 -3.83
CA HIS A 10 4.82 -10.07 -3.70
C HIS A 10 4.04 -9.61 -2.48
N LEU A 11 4.70 -9.62 -1.32
CA LEU A 11 4.13 -9.18 -0.06
C LEU A 11 3.64 -7.72 -0.15
N LEU A 12 4.46 -6.82 -0.70
CA LEU A 12 4.07 -5.42 -0.86
C LEU A 12 2.85 -5.24 -1.77
N LEU A 13 2.76 -5.98 -2.88
CA LEU A 13 1.62 -5.90 -3.80
C LEU A 13 0.34 -6.40 -3.13
N LEU A 14 0.43 -7.53 -2.40
CA LEU A 14 -0.67 -8.07 -1.60
C LEU A 14 -1.14 -7.05 -0.56
N ILE A 15 -0.22 -6.54 0.27
CA ILE A 15 -0.52 -5.56 1.32
C ILE A 15 -1.09 -4.26 0.72
N LYS A 16 -0.57 -3.77 -0.41
CA LYS A 16 -1.15 -2.59 -1.09
C LYS A 16 -2.56 -2.84 -1.59
N LYS A 17 -2.83 -4.04 -2.11
CA LYS A 17 -4.17 -4.42 -2.57
C LYS A 17 -5.13 -4.52 -1.40
N TRP A 18 -4.74 -5.21 -0.32
CA TRP A 18 -5.47 -5.23 0.94
C TRP A 18 -5.72 -3.82 1.46
N GLY A 19 -4.69 -2.99 1.63
CA GLY A 19 -4.80 -1.65 2.21
C GLY A 19 -5.78 -0.75 1.47
N ARG A 20 -5.85 -0.83 0.13
CA ARG A 20 -6.86 -0.11 -0.66
C ARG A 20 -8.27 -0.65 -0.45
N ARG A 21 -8.41 -1.96 -0.27
CA ARG A 21 -9.72 -2.61 -0.11
C ARG A 21 -10.23 -2.61 1.32
N SER A 22 -9.35 -2.55 2.32
CA SER A 22 -9.73 -2.43 3.73
C SER A 22 -10.11 -1.00 4.07
N GLY A 23 -9.59 0.00 3.33
CA GLY A 23 -9.80 1.42 3.59
C GLY A 23 -8.59 2.09 4.26
N VAL A 24 -7.62 1.30 4.73
CA VAL A 24 -6.37 1.78 5.35
C VAL A 24 -5.58 2.71 4.43
N ILE A 25 -5.55 2.44 3.12
CA ILE A 25 -5.04 3.38 2.11
C ILE A 25 -6.17 4.27 1.66
N ASN A 26 -6.27 5.45 2.27
CA ASN A 26 -7.21 6.49 1.87
C ASN A 26 -6.73 7.87 2.32
N SER A 27 -5.79 8.45 1.56
CA SER A 27 -5.18 9.73 1.90
C SER A 27 -6.16 10.91 1.90
N MET A 28 -7.27 10.82 1.17
CA MET A 28 -8.33 11.84 1.17
C MET A 28 -9.04 11.91 2.52
N ASP A 29 -9.29 10.76 3.14
CA ASP A 29 -9.95 10.68 4.44
C ASP A 29 -8.93 10.71 5.62
N GLY A 30 -7.70 11.16 5.39
CA GLY A 30 -6.67 11.32 6.42
C GLY A 30 -5.99 10.03 6.87
N LEU A 31 -6.24 8.92 6.17
CA LEU A 31 -5.58 7.64 6.42
C LEU A 31 -4.25 7.56 5.64
N LEU A 32 -3.65 6.36 5.60
CA LEU A 32 -2.32 6.17 5.03
C LEU A 32 -2.30 6.42 3.52
N ALA A 33 -1.18 6.97 3.04
CA ALA A 33 -0.84 6.91 1.62
C ALA A 33 -0.23 5.54 1.27
N SER A 34 -0.27 5.17 -0.01
CA SER A 34 0.38 3.93 -0.50
C SER A 34 1.89 3.90 -0.22
N TYR A 35 2.52 5.07 -0.15
CA TYR A 35 3.93 5.22 0.21
C TYR A 35 4.19 4.87 1.69
N ALA A 36 3.36 5.38 2.61
CA ALA A 36 3.46 5.04 4.03
C ALA A 36 3.36 3.52 4.28
N LEU A 37 2.42 2.85 3.60
CA LEU A 37 2.31 1.38 3.69
C LEU A 37 3.53 0.65 3.10
N THR A 38 4.20 1.25 2.10
CA THR A 38 5.46 0.71 1.55
C THR A 38 6.59 0.81 2.58
N VAL A 39 6.70 1.94 3.28
CA VAL A 39 7.68 2.14 4.36
C VAL A 39 7.40 1.20 5.54
N MET A 40 6.13 0.99 5.90
CA MET A 40 5.72 0.02 6.92
C MET A 40 6.14 -1.42 6.56
N CYS A 41 5.89 -1.84 5.31
CA CYS A 41 6.29 -3.16 4.81
C CYS A 41 7.81 -3.33 4.83
N ALA A 42 8.56 -2.31 4.37
CA ALA A 42 10.01 -2.33 4.42
C ALA A 42 10.54 -2.41 5.87
N HIS A 43 9.99 -1.61 6.80
CA HIS A 43 10.35 -1.66 8.21
C HIS A 43 10.11 -3.05 8.81
N PHE A 44 8.94 -3.64 8.58
CA PHE A 44 8.62 -4.99 9.04
C PHE A 44 9.64 -6.01 8.50
N LEU A 45 9.91 -6.01 7.20
CA LEU A 45 10.87 -6.93 6.58
C LEU A 45 12.30 -6.74 7.11
N ILE A 46 12.69 -5.52 7.48
CA ILE A 46 13.97 -5.28 8.18
C ILE A 46 13.92 -5.84 9.61
N LYS A 47 12.79 -5.66 10.32
CA LYS A 47 12.60 -6.15 11.69
C LYS A 47 12.72 -7.67 11.78
N VAL A 48 12.20 -8.40 10.79
CA VAL A 48 12.30 -9.87 10.70
C VAL A 48 13.58 -10.35 9.98
N GLY A 49 14.52 -9.46 9.67
CA GLY A 49 15.82 -9.82 9.09
C GLY A 49 15.82 -10.22 7.61
N LYS A 50 14.73 -9.94 6.87
CA LYS A 50 14.62 -10.25 5.42
C LYS A 50 15.18 -9.15 4.52
N LEU A 51 15.27 -7.91 5.01
CA LEU A 51 15.88 -6.80 4.30
C LEU A 51 16.97 -6.13 5.15
N PRO A 52 18.06 -5.65 4.54
CA PRO A 52 18.99 -4.77 5.23
C PRO A 52 18.34 -3.41 5.51
N LYS A 53 18.82 -2.72 6.56
CA LYS A 53 18.43 -1.33 6.85
C LYS A 53 18.69 -0.46 5.63
N VAL A 54 17.80 0.51 5.39
CA VAL A 54 18.01 1.51 4.34
C VAL A 54 19.18 2.39 4.73
N SER A 55 20.17 2.51 3.84
CA SER A 55 21.32 3.37 4.07
C SER A 55 20.94 4.83 3.89
N THR A 56 21.26 5.66 4.89
CA THR A 56 21.15 7.12 4.79
C THR A 56 22.21 7.71 3.86
N LEU A 57 23.29 6.98 3.57
CA LEU A 57 24.34 7.44 2.64
C LEU A 57 23.84 7.56 1.20
N ARG A 58 22.79 6.82 0.83
CA ARG A 58 22.12 6.97 -0.48
C ARG A 58 21.01 8.02 -0.45
N SER A 59 20.70 8.58 0.72
CA SER A 59 19.74 9.69 0.81
C SER A 59 20.33 11.00 0.25
N THR A 60 21.65 11.05 0.10
CA THR A 60 22.39 12.17 -0.48
C THR A 60 22.69 11.98 -1.96
N ASP A 61 22.31 10.86 -2.58
CA ASP A 61 22.41 10.74 -4.03
C ASP A 61 21.45 11.79 -4.62
N GLU A 62 22.00 12.82 -5.26
CA GLU A 62 21.18 13.82 -5.94
C GLU A 62 20.24 13.09 -6.91
N PRO A 63 18.98 13.56 -7.10
CA PRO A 63 18.04 12.90 -8.02
C PRO A 63 18.61 12.66 -9.42
N GLN A 64 19.62 13.43 -9.83
CA GLN A 64 20.36 13.31 -11.09
C GLN A 64 21.21 12.03 -11.19
N LEU A 65 21.59 11.42 -10.06
CA LEU A 65 22.35 10.16 -10.00
C LEU A 65 21.45 8.93 -10.08
N LEU A 66 20.13 9.10 -9.97
CA LEU A 66 19.19 8.00 -10.12
C LEU A 66 19.02 7.65 -11.61
N PRO A 67 18.85 6.37 -11.96
CA PRO A 67 18.53 5.99 -13.32
C PRO A 67 17.29 6.73 -13.81
N PHE A 68 17.37 7.38 -14.98
CA PHE A 68 16.25 8.08 -15.61
C PHE A 68 15.03 7.17 -15.82
N PHE A 69 15.29 5.87 -16.07
CA PHE A 69 14.26 4.87 -16.26
C PHE A 69 14.44 3.74 -15.24
N PRO A 70 13.35 3.29 -14.59
CA PRO A 70 13.41 2.12 -13.74
C PRO A 70 13.72 0.88 -14.59
N GLU A 71 14.69 0.09 -14.15
CA GLU A 71 14.98 -1.21 -14.75
C GLU A 71 13.79 -2.15 -14.54
N TYR A 72 13.30 -2.76 -15.62
CA TYR A 72 12.29 -3.80 -15.51
C TYR A 72 12.88 -5.01 -14.78
N ARG A 73 12.20 -5.45 -13.74
CA ARG A 73 12.54 -6.69 -13.03
C ARG A 73 11.29 -7.56 -12.96
N PRO A 74 11.30 -8.76 -13.56
CA PRO A 74 10.14 -9.65 -13.50
C PRO A 74 9.85 -9.99 -12.03
N LEU A 75 8.57 -10.20 -11.74
CA LEU A 75 8.17 -10.75 -10.44
C LEU A 75 8.54 -12.25 -10.46
N ASN A 76 9.12 -12.76 -9.36
CA ASN A 76 9.52 -14.16 -9.28
C ASN A 76 8.29 -15.07 -9.46
N ASP A 77 8.39 -16.16 -10.21
CA ASP A 77 7.25 -17.06 -10.49
C ASP A 77 6.98 -18.08 -9.36
N GLY A 78 7.76 -18.02 -8.27
CA GLY A 78 7.63 -18.86 -7.09
C GLY A 78 8.28 -20.24 -7.24
N LYS A 79 8.83 -20.59 -8.41
CA LYS A 79 9.46 -21.89 -8.61
C LYS A 79 10.75 -22.02 -7.80
N GLY A 80 10.85 -23.11 -7.04
CA GLY A 80 12.02 -23.42 -6.22
C GLY A 80 12.18 -22.54 -4.97
N LEU A 81 11.15 -21.76 -4.62
CA LEU A 81 11.14 -20.93 -3.42
C LEU A 81 10.10 -21.42 -2.42
N ASP A 82 10.32 -21.12 -1.15
CA ASP A 82 9.38 -21.43 -0.08
C ASP A 82 8.20 -20.44 -0.09
N VAL A 83 7.16 -20.74 -0.86
CA VAL A 83 5.93 -19.93 -0.92
C VAL A 83 5.20 -19.91 0.43
N ALA A 84 5.41 -20.91 1.30
CA ALA A 84 4.83 -20.92 2.64
C ALA A 84 5.40 -19.77 3.49
N GLU A 85 6.66 -19.38 3.25
CA GLU A 85 7.28 -18.22 3.87
C GLU A 85 6.53 -16.92 3.55
N LEU A 86 6.04 -16.74 2.31
CA LEU A 86 5.23 -15.57 1.95
C LEU A 86 3.91 -15.55 2.74
N GLY A 87 3.27 -16.70 2.92
CA GLY A 87 2.08 -16.84 3.76
C GLY A 87 2.35 -16.48 5.21
N PHE A 88 3.42 -17.04 5.79
CA PHE A 88 3.88 -16.73 7.14
C PHE A 88 4.18 -15.23 7.32
N LEU A 89 4.96 -14.63 6.43
CA LEU A 89 5.31 -13.20 6.49
C LEU A 89 4.08 -12.30 6.33
N THR A 90 3.07 -12.76 5.58
CA THR A 90 1.80 -12.04 5.46
C THR A 90 1.05 -12.01 6.80
N ALA A 91 0.89 -13.16 7.45
CA ALA A 91 0.28 -13.24 8.78
C ALA A 91 1.09 -12.43 9.81
N ALA A 92 2.40 -12.62 9.86
CA ALA A 92 3.29 -11.93 10.77
C ALA A 92 3.31 -10.40 10.56
N PHE A 93 3.11 -9.91 9.33
CA PHE A 93 2.94 -8.48 9.06
C PHE A 93 1.69 -7.92 9.75
N PHE A 94 0.56 -8.62 9.63
CA PHE A 94 -0.69 -8.21 10.27
C PHE A 94 -0.62 -8.31 11.80
N GLU A 95 0.02 -9.36 12.31
CA GLU A 95 0.27 -9.50 13.74
C GLU A 95 1.19 -8.39 14.27
N TYR A 96 2.25 -8.06 13.54
CA TYR A 96 3.20 -7.03 13.96
C TYR A 96 2.51 -5.69 14.18
N TYR A 97 1.73 -5.21 13.22
CA TYR A 97 1.03 -3.93 13.36
C TYR A 97 -0.30 -4.03 14.13
N GLY A 98 -0.92 -5.21 14.24
CA GLY A 98 -2.13 -5.39 15.03
C GLY A 98 -1.87 -5.47 16.53
N HIS A 99 -0.80 -6.14 16.94
CA HIS A 99 -0.57 -6.53 18.34
C HIS A 99 0.80 -6.15 18.91
N ILE A 100 1.87 -6.14 18.10
CA ILE A 100 3.24 -6.06 18.60
C ILE A 100 3.81 -4.63 18.58
N PHE A 101 3.51 -3.85 17.56
CA PHE A 101 4.07 -2.51 17.38
C PHE A 101 3.51 -1.54 18.43
N ASP A 102 4.39 -1.01 19.29
CA ASP A 102 4.04 0.01 20.28
C ASP A 102 3.86 1.37 19.59
N TYR A 103 2.60 1.69 19.25
CA TYR A 103 2.21 2.95 18.65
C TYR A 103 2.47 4.16 19.54
N GLU A 104 2.59 4.01 20.85
CA GLU A 104 2.82 5.14 21.77
C GLU A 104 4.28 5.59 21.74
N LYS A 105 5.21 4.63 21.68
CA LYS A 105 6.65 4.91 21.87
C LYS A 105 7.48 4.79 20.60
N ASN A 106 7.12 3.90 19.68
CA ASN A 106 7.98 3.56 18.55
C ASN A 106 7.68 4.39 17.31
N VAL A 107 8.67 4.45 16.43
CA VAL A 107 8.57 5.05 15.11
C VAL A 107 8.85 3.99 14.06
N VAL A 108 7.97 3.86 13.06
CA VAL A 108 8.28 3.07 11.87
C VAL A 108 9.41 3.78 11.14
N CYS A 109 10.59 3.16 11.15
CA CYS A 109 11.81 3.72 10.60
C CYS A 109 12.64 2.62 9.93
N THR A 110 13.09 2.86 8.70
CA THR A 110 13.87 1.89 7.92
C THR A 110 15.38 2.06 8.06
N THR A 111 15.83 3.16 8.68
CA THR A 111 17.25 3.48 8.89
C THR A 111 17.69 3.16 10.32
N ASN A 112 16.81 3.36 11.31
CA ASN A 112 17.03 3.01 12.71
C ASN A 112 15.81 2.28 13.29
N MET A 113 15.92 0.96 13.44
CA MET A 113 14.84 0.08 13.93
C MET A 113 14.44 0.28 15.40
N ASN A 114 15.26 1.01 16.16
CA ASN A 114 15.03 1.31 17.57
C ASN A 114 14.70 2.79 17.80
N LEU A 115 14.28 3.51 16.74
CA LEU A 115 13.92 4.92 16.85
C LEU A 115 12.66 5.10 17.70
N LEU A 116 12.81 5.86 18.79
CA LEU A 116 11.72 6.23 19.68
C LEU A 116 11.16 7.61 19.34
N LYS A 117 9.86 7.84 19.54
CA LYS A 117 9.21 9.15 19.36
C LYS A 117 9.90 10.24 20.18
N LYS A 118 10.35 9.92 21.40
CA LYS A 118 11.13 10.82 22.26
C LYS A 118 12.34 11.43 21.55
N THR A 119 13.06 10.62 20.77
CA THR A 119 14.25 11.05 20.01
C THR A 119 13.89 12.10 18.96
N MET A 120 12.71 11.97 18.35
CA MET A 120 12.19 12.88 17.32
C MET A 120 11.37 14.04 17.91
N ARG A 121 11.17 14.08 19.24
CA ARG A 121 10.23 14.97 19.93
C ARG A 121 8.78 14.81 19.45
N TRP A 122 8.38 13.58 19.13
CA TRP A 122 7.05 13.21 18.62
C TRP A 122 6.14 12.59 19.69
N GLU A 123 6.49 12.72 20.97
CA GLU A 123 5.66 12.19 22.08
C GLU A 123 4.35 12.94 22.23
N LYS A 124 4.29 14.20 21.79
CA LYS A 124 3.08 15.03 21.79
C LYS A 124 2.72 15.40 20.36
N SER A 125 1.49 15.10 19.95
CA SER A 125 0.97 15.54 18.65
C SER A 125 0.53 17.00 18.76
N PRO A 126 1.21 17.98 18.13
CA PRO A 126 0.74 19.37 18.10
C PRO A 126 -0.64 19.46 17.41
N GLY A 127 -0.98 18.47 16.58
CA GLY A 127 -2.30 18.37 15.98
C GLY A 127 -3.44 18.01 16.91
N LEU A 128 -3.19 17.43 18.09
CA LEU A 128 -4.26 17.19 19.07
C LEU A 128 -4.84 18.50 19.60
N GLU A 129 -3.98 19.49 19.86
CA GLU A 129 -4.40 20.79 20.39
C GLU A 129 -5.08 21.66 19.33
N THR A 130 -4.56 21.62 18.10
CA THR A 130 -5.04 22.48 16.99
C THR A 130 -6.13 21.81 16.15
N GLY A 131 -6.35 20.51 16.32
CA GLY A 131 -7.13 19.68 15.40
C GLY A 131 -6.49 19.54 14.01
N ARG A 132 -5.25 19.98 13.78
CA ARG A 132 -4.62 20.02 12.45
C ARG A 132 -3.33 19.22 12.42
N PRO A 133 -3.00 18.50 11.34
CA PRO A 133 -1.69 17.86 11.19
C PRO A 133 -0.52 18.82 11.51
N PRO A 134 0.60 18.31 12.08
CA PRO A 134 0.94 16.90 12.16
C PRO A 134 0.41 16.20 13.43
N PHE A 135 -0.21 15.06 13.21
CA PHE A 135 -0.47 14.03 14.21
C PHE A 135 0.72 13.07 14.28
N PHE A 136 1.00 12.53 15.48
CA PHE A 136 2.09 11.60 15.75
C PHE A 136 1.61 10.30 16.41
N GLU A 137 0.30 10.06 16.45
CA GLU A 137 -0.33 8.87 17.01
C GLU A 137 0.21 7.62 16.31
N PHE A 138 0.28 7.65 14.97
CA PHE A 138 1.08 6.70 14.19
C PHE A 138 2.29 7.39 13.54
N ALA A 139 3.46 7.24 14.17
CA ALA A 139 4.71 7.82 13.69
C ALA A 139 5.40 6.93 12.64
N ILE A 140 5.52 7.45 11.41
CA ILE A 140 6.23 6.82 10.30
C ILE A 140 7.24 7.83 9.76
N LYS A 141 8.52 7.61 10.04
CA LYS A 141 9.59 8.52 9.59
C LYS A 141 9.84 8.31 8.10
N ASP A 142 9.90 9.40 7.34
CA ASP A 142 10.40 9.33 5.97
C ASP A 142 11.85 8.78 5.96
N PRO A 143 12.18 7.77 5.15
CA PRO A 143 13.55 7.23 5.05
C PRO A 143 14.60 8.28 4.70
N TYR A 144 14.24 9.27 3.87
CA TYR A 144 15.12 10.30 3.30
C TYR A 144 14.94 11.68 3.96
N GLY A 145 13.84 11.88 4.69
CA GLY A 145 13.52 13.13 5.39
C GLY A 145 13.44 12.99 6.92
N LEU A 146 13.04 14.08 7.57
CA LEU A 146 12.72 14.13 9.01
C LEU A 146 11.21 14.15 9.29
N ASP A 147 10.38 14.14 8.26
CA ASP A 147 8.93 14.27 8.40
C ASP A 147 8.23 12.97 8.84
N ASN A 148 7.09 13.12 9.50
CA ASN A 148 6.14 12.03 9.70
C ASN A 148 5.27 11.88 8.44
N ILE A 149 5.45 10.81 7.66
CA ILE A 149 4.59 10.52 6.49
C ILE A 149 3.21 9.97 6.90
N GLY A 150 3.04 9.63 8.18
CA GLY A 150 1.75 9.33 8.81
C GLY A 150 1.07 10.55 9.44
N ARG A 151 1.50 11.78 9.15
CA ARG A 151 1.06 13.02 9.83
C ARG A 151 -0.43 13.32 9.85
N ASN A 152 -1.24 12.65 9.03
CA ASN A 152 -2.69 12.86 8.97
C ASN A 152 -3.48 11.90 9.88
N LEU A 153 -2.82 10.87 10.43
CA LEU A 153 -3.47 9.88 11.27
C LEU A 153 -3.57 10.40 12.69
N ASP A 154 -4.74 10.95 13.02
CA ASP A 154 -5.12 11.21 14.40
C ASP A 154 -5.33 9.89 15.17
N ARG A 155 -5.77 10.02 16.42
CA ARG A 155 -6.02 8.87 17.30
C ARG A 155 -7.00 7.86 16.70
N GLU A 156 -8.16 8.29 16.23
CA GLU A 156 -9.20 7.38 15.73
C GLU A 156 -8.77 6.76 14.39
N ALA A 157 -8.09 7.51 13.53
CA ALA A 157 -7.47 6.98 12.32
C ALA A 157 -6.42 5.91 12.62
N THR A 158 -5.61 6.13 13.66
CA THR A 158 -4.60 5.16 14.12
C THR A 158 -5.25 3.89 14.68
N GLU A 159 -6.28 4.03 15.51
CA GLU A 159 -7.06 2.92 16.07
C GLU A 159 -7.70 2.08 14.94
N TYR A 160 -8.33 2.73 13.96
CA TYR A 160 -8.88 2.02 12.79
C TYR A 160 -7.82 1.26 12.00
N VAL A 161 -6.63 1.85 11.78
CA VAL A 161 -5.54 1.17 11.07
C VAL A 161 -5.08 -0.05 11.87
N LYS A 162 -4.91 0.07 13.18
CA LYS A 162 -4.55 -1.06 14.06
C LYS A 162 -5.62 -2.16 14.00
N ASP A 163 -6.88 -1.81 14.18
CA ASP A 163 -8.01 -2.76 14.13
C ASP A 163 -8.10 -3.45 12.78
N ALA A 164 -7.84 -2.75 11.67
CA ALA A 164 -7.84 -3.34 10.35
C ALA A 164 -6.77 -4.44 10.21
N HIS A 165 -5.59 -4.27 10.83
CA HIS A 165 -4.57 -5.31 10.87
C HIS A 165 -5.00 -6.50 11.76
N ILE A 166 -5.61 -6.24 12.92
CA ILE A 166 -6.12 -7.29 13.83
C ILE A 166 -7.18 -8.15 13.12
N VAL A 167 -8.15 -7.49 12.47
CA VAL A 167 -9.24 -8.18 11.77
C VAL A 167 -8.71 -8.96 10.55
N ALA A 168 -7.73 -8.41 9.83
CA ALA A 168 -7.04 -9.11 8.75
C ALA A 168 -6.30 -10.37 9.23
N LEU A 169 -5.57 -10.27 10.35
CA LEU A 169 -4.90 -11.41 10.97
C LEU A 169 -5.92 -12.49 11.37
N LYS A 170 -6.97 -12.11 12.09
CA LYS A 170 -8.03 -13.05 12.50
C LYS A 170 -8.62 -13.79 11.31
N TYR A 171 -8.81 -13.10 10.19
CA TYR A 171 -9.36 -13.70 8.98
C TYR A 171 -8.38 -14.67 8.29
N ILE A 172 -7.08 -14.39 8.33
CA ILE A 172 -6.05 -15.30 7.81
C ILE A 172 -5.92 -16.56 8.67
N LEU A 173 -6.05 -16.40 10.00
CA LEU A 173 -5.94 -17.50 10.96
C LEU A 173 -7.25 -18.27 11.17
N ASP A 174 -8.38 -17.76 10.67
CA ASP A 174 -9.62 -18.52 10.56
C ASP A 174 -9.34 -19.69 9.60
N GLU A 175 -9.30 -20.93 10.12
CA GLU A 175 -8.87 -22.17 9.45
C GLU A 175 -9.82 -22.59 8.30
N ARG A 176 -10.16 -21.66 7.42
CA ARG A 176 -10.81 -21.97 6.15
C ARG A 176 -9.79 -22.73 5.32
N ASN A 177 -10.13 -23.98 5.00
CA ASN A 177 -9.30 -24.95 4.28
C ASN A 177 -8.88 -24.52 2.85
N ASP A 178 -9.10 -23.27 2.46
CA ASP A 178 -8.77 -22.74 1.14
C ASP A 178 -7.93 -21.45 1.25
N PRO A 179 -6.59 -21.54 1.09
CA PRO A 179 -5.71 -20.38 1.12
C PRO A 179 -5.98 -19.41 -0.03
N GLU A 180 -6.43 -19.88 -1.19
CA GLU A 180 -6.78 -19.02 -2.32
C GLU A 180 -8.01 -18.19 -1.99
N PHE A 181 -9.03 -18.80 -1.40
CA PHE A 181 -10.19 -18.08 -0.88
C PHE A 181 -9.81 -17.03 0.15
N THR A 182 -8.93 -17.36 1.10
CA THR A 182 -8.47 -16.42 2.14
C THR A 182 -7.74 -15.22 1.53
N ILE A 183 -6.81 -15.45 0.60
CA ILE A 183 -6.08 -14.37 -0.10
C ILE A 183 -7.00 -13.55 -1.02
N ASN A 184 -7.95 -14.18 -1.69
CA ASN A 184 -8.92 -13.47 -2.51
C ASN A 184 -9.81 -12.56 -1.66
N ASN A 185 -10.30 -13.03 -0.52
CA ASN A 185 -11.15 -12.21 0.33
C ASN A 185 -10.40 -11.06 0.97
N ILE A 186 -9.22 -11.29 1.55
CA ILE A 186 -8.43 -10.19 2.14
C ILE A 186 -8.00 -9.15 1.09
N THR A 187 -7.88 -9.53 -0.19
CA THR A 187 -7.47 -8.60 -1.24
C THR A 187 -8.59 -8.04 -2.12
N GLN A 188 -9.82 -8.57 -2.06
CA GLN A 188 -10.96 -8.06 -2.83
C GLN A 188 -12.00 -7.39 -1.94
N SER A 189 -12.37 -8.06 -0.84
CA SER A 189 -13.43 -7.67 0.07
C SER A 189 -13.02 -7.95 1.52
N PRO A 190 -11.92 -7.37 2.02
CA PRO A 190 -11.46 -7.61 3.36
C PRO A 190 -12.51 -7.13 4.37
N PRO A 191 -12.67 -7.85 5.49
CA PRO A 191 -13.44 -7.33 6.61
C PRO A 191 -12.86 -5.98 7.05
N ARG A 192 -13.75 -5.01 7.32
CA ARG A 192 -13.37 -3.66 7.72
C ARG A 192 -13.85 -3.43 9.15
N PRO A 193 -13.01 -2.85 10.04
CA PRO A 193 -13.50 -2.31 11.30
C PRO A 193 -14.57 -1.24 11.04
N GLN A 194 -15.39 -0.98 12.05
CA GLN A 194 -16.35 0.13 11.99
C GLN A 194 -15.57 1.45 11.90
N TRP A 195 -15.81 2.21 10.83
CA TRP A 195 -15.31 3.57 10.69
C TRP A 195 -16.45 4.54 11.02
N LYS A 196 -16.22 5.45 11.97
CA LYS A 196 -17.20 6.50 12.26
C LYS A 196 -17.10 7.54 11.15
N ASP A 197 -18.22 7.86 10.52
CA ASP A 197 -18.27 8.97 9.57
C ASP A 197 -18.02 10.27 10.32
N ARG A 198 -16.93 10.95 9.94
CA ARG A 198 -16.45 12.16 10.58
C ARG A 198 -16.43 13.30 9.58
N THR A 199 -17.04 14.42 9.96
CA THR A 199 -16.92 15.65 9.20
C THR A 199 -15.47 16.13 9.24
N LEU A 200 -15.06 16.86 8.20
CA LEU A 200 -13.78 17.56 8.16
C LEU A 200 -13.59 18.45 9.39
N ALA A 201 -14.65 19.13 9.84
CA ALA A 201 -14.61 19.97 11.03
C ALA A 201 -14.29 19.16 12.31
N SER A 202 -14.88 17.97 12.48
CA SER A 202 -14.57 17.07 13.61
C SER A 202 -13.15 16.48 13.55
N ARG A 203 -12.50 16.59 12.38
CA ARG A 203 -11.10 16.24 12.15
C ARG A 203 -10.18 17.47 12.22
N GLY A 204 -10.72 18.61 12.68
CA GLY A 204 -10.09 19.92 12.79
C GLY A 204 -9.65 20.55 11.46
N ILE A 205 -10.18 20.03 10.34
CA ILE A 205 -10.01 20.59 9.01
C ILE A 205 -11.07 21.66 8.81
N ALA A 206 -10.63 22.92 8.80
CA ALA A 206 -11.48 24.09 8.61
C ALA A 206 -10.86 25.05 7.59
N SER A 207 -11.70 25.83 6.92
CA SER A 207 -11.30 26.88 5.98
C SER A 207 -11.65 28.24 6.57
N SER A 208 -10.78 29.23 6.41
CA SER A 208 -11.10 30.63 6.74
C SER A 208 -12.09 31.24 5.74
N ASN A 209 -12.22 30.64 4.56
CA ASN A 209 -12.92 31.23 3.42
C ASN A 209 -14.25 30.53 3.10
N CYS A 210 -14.57 29.40 3.77
CA CYS A 210 -15.77 28.62 3.52
C CYS A 210 -16.35 28.12 4.83
N SER A 211 -17.68 28.02 4.92
CA SER A 211 -18.32 27.36 6.07
C SER A 211 -17.93 25.87 6.15
N PRO A 212 -18.04 25.23 7.32
CA PRO A 212 -17.81 23.79 7.47
C PRO A 212 -18.60 22.95 6.46
N ASP A 213 -19.88 23.28 6.25
CA ASP A 213 -20.74 22.56 5.30
C ASP A 213 -20.30 22.76 3.85
N GLN A 214 -19.88 23.97 3.47
CA GLN A 214 -19.31 24.24 2.15
C GLN A 214 -18.02 23.47 1.91
N LEU A 215 -17.16 23.40 2.93
CA LEU A 215 -15.91 22.67 2.87
C LEU A 215 -16.15 21.16 2.76
N GLU A 216 -17.09 20.62 3.53
CA GLU A 216 -17.53 19.23 3.45
C GLU A 216 -18.08 18.90 2.08
N ALA A 217 -19.01 19.72 1.56
CA ALA A 217 -19.58 19.55 0.23
C ALA A 217 -18.51 19.60 -0.86
N HIS A 218 -17.57 20.54 -0.79
CA HIS A 218 -16.45 20.62 -1.73
C HIS A 218 -15.58 19.36 -1.68
N HIS A 219 -15.29 18.86 -0.49
CA HIS A 219 -14.50 17.64 -0.32
C HIS A 219 -15.23 16.39 -0.82
N MET A 220 -16.54 16.29 -0.57
CA MET A 220 -17.38 15.23 -1.12
C MET A 220 -17.38 15.24 -2.65
N LEU A 221 -17.51 16.42 -3.27
CA LEU A 221 -17.43 16.57 -4.73
C LEU A 221 -16.06 16.15 -5.27
N LYS A 222 -14.97 16.61 -4.64
CA LYS A 222 -13.61 16.20 -5.01
C LYS A 222 -13.40 14.69 -4.86
N ARG A 223 -13.98 14.10 -3.81
CA ARG A 223 -13.97 12.65 -3.60
C ARG A 223 -14.76 11.94 -4.69
N MET A 224 -15.94 12.42 -5.08
CA MET A 224 -16.72 11.84 -6.18
C MET A 224 -15.97 11.93 -7.52
N GLU A 225 -15.45 13.11 -7.89
CA GLU A 225 -14.63 13.33 -9.09
C GLU A 225 -13.45 12.36 -9.16
N PHE A 226 -12.74 12.17 -8.03
CA PHE A 226 -11.62 11.24 -7.94
C PHE A 226 -12.07 9.78 -8.19
N HIS A 227 -13.19 9.37 -7.59
CA HIS A 227 -13.71 8.02 -7.75
C HIS A 227 -14.20 7.75 -9.19
N GLU A 228 -14.85 8.73 -9.82
CA GLU A 228 -15.28 8.64 -11.22
C GLU A 228 -14.09 8.54 -12.16
N ARG A 229 -13.08 9.41 -11.98
CA ARG A 229 -11.82 9.36 -12.73
C ARG A 229 -11.14 8.01 -12.58
N ARG A 230 -11.07 7.48 -11.35
CA ARG A 230 -10.49 6.15 -11.09
C ARG A 230 -11.25 5.04 -11.81
N LYS A 231 -12.59 5.01 -11.72
CA LYS A 231 -13.42 4.02 -12.44
C LYS A 231 -13.21 4.13 -13.95
N ALA A 232 -13.11 5.34 -14.49
CA ALA A 232 -12.84 5.57 -15.91
C ALA A 232 -11.46 5.02 -16.32
N MET A 233 -10.42 5.24 -15.51
CA MET A 233 -9.08 4.69 -15.75
C MET A 233 -9.05 3.16 -15.66
N GLU A 234 -9.74 2.57 -14.69
CA GLU A 234 -9.88 1.10 -14.56
C GLU A 234 -10.58 0.49 -15.79
N ARG A 235 -11.68 1.10 -16.25
CA ARG A 235 -12.37 0.68 -17.49
C ARG A 235 -11.48 0.83 -18.72
N PHE A 236 -10.68 1.90 -18.80
CA PHE A 236 -9.70 2.07 -19.87
C PHE A 236 -8.68 0.92 -19.87
N GLY A 237 -8.08 0.61 -18.72
CA GLY A 237 -7.15 -0.51 -18.58
C GLY A 237 -7.77 -1.86 -19.00
N GLN A 238 -9.01 -2.13 -18.59
CA GLN A 238 -9.74 -3.34 -19.01
C GLN A 238 -9.96 -3.41 -20.53
N ARG A 239 -10.29 -2.29 -21.17
CA ARG A 239 -10.43 -2.22 -22.63
C ARG A 239 -9.09 -2.44 -23.33
N THR A 240 -8.00 -1.87 -22.81
CA THR A 240 -6.65 -2.07 -23.36
C THR A 240 -6.23 -3.53 -23.28
N VAL A 241 -6.42 -4.21 -22.13
CA VAL A 241 -6.10 -5.64 -21.98
C VAL A 241 -6.89 -6.49 -22.98
N ARG A 242 -8.21 -6.29 -23.06
CA ARG A 242 -9.06 -7.01 -24.03
C ARG A 242 -8.62 -6.75 -25.47
N SER A 243 -8.26 -5.52 -25.81
CA SER A 243 -7.77 -5.17 -27.14
C SER A 243 -6.43 -5.84 -27.44
N THR A 244 -5.50 -5.91 -26.47
CA THR A 244 -4.22 -6.61 -26.65
C THR A 244 -4.40 -8.13 -26.76
N GLU A 245 -5.31 -8.72 -25.99
CA GLU A 245 -5.70 -10.13 -26.13
C GLU A 245 -6.29 -10.42 -27.51
N GLN A 246 -7.22 -9.57 -27.97
CA GLN A 246 -7.79 -9.66 -29.33
C GLN A 246 -6.70 -9.52 -30.41
N GLN A 247 -5.78 -8.57 -30.26
CA GLN A 247 -4.65 -8.40 -31.19
C GLN A 247 -3.76 -9.65 -31.22
N ARG A 248 -3.44 -10.24 -30.07
CA ARG A 248 -2.66 -11.49 -30.00
C ARG A 248 -3.37 -12.65 -30.71
N VAL A 249 -4.68 -12.79 -30.51
CA VAL A 249 -5.49 -13.83 -31.18
C VAL A 249 -5.47 -13.62 -32.69
N VAL A 250 -5.69 -12.38 -33.16
CA VAL A 250 -5.64 -12.06 -34.60
C VAL A 250 -4.26 -12.34 -35.20
N SER A 251 -3.17 -11.95 -34.51
CA SER A 251 -1.81 -12.25 -34.96
C SER A 251 -1.52 -13.75 -35.00
N SER A 252 -2.01 -14.53 -34.03
CA SER A 252 -1.86 -15.99 -34.04
C SER A 252 -2.54 -16.61 -35.26
N VAL A 253 -3.81 -16.24 -35.50
CA VAL A 253 -4.58 -16.74 -36.66
C VAL A 253 -3.91 -16.34 -37.97
N ALA A 254 -3.42 -15.11 -38.09
CA ALA A 254 -2.70 -14.67 -39.29
C ALA A 254 -1.41 -15.47 -39.53
N ASN A 255 -0.65 -15.77 -38.48
CA ASN A 255 0.56 -16.61 -38.59
C ASN A 255 0.23 -18.05 -38.96
N ASP A 256 -0.85 -18.62 -38.41
CA ASP A 256 -1.32 -19.95 -38.77
C ASP A 256 -1.71 -19.99 -40.25
N VAL A 257 -2.51 -19.03 -40.73
CA VAL A 257 -2.90 -18.92 -42.14
C VAL A 257 -1.68 -18.76 -43.06
N LEU A 258 -0.70 -17.92 -42.70
CA LEU A 258 0.54 -17.77 -43.46
C LEU A 258 1.38 -19.06 -43.46
N GLY A 259 1.37 -19.81 -42.36
CA GLY A 259 2.01 -21.13 -42.25
C GLY A 259 1.38 -22.14 -43.19
N TRP A 260 0.04 -22.17 -43.29
CA TRP A 260 -0.68 -23.01 -44.24
C TRP A 260 -0.36 -22.66 -45.69
N ILE A 261 -0.38 -21.37 -46.06
CA ILE A 261 -0.03 -20.92 -47.42
C ILE A 261 1.39 -21.35 -47.80
N ARG A 262 2.37 -21.20 -46.89
CA ARG A 262 3.76 -21.63 -47.14
C ARG A 262 3.93 -23.15 -47.17
N GLY A 263 3.07 -23.89 -46.49
CA GLY A 263 3.05 -25.36 -46.50
C GLY A 263 2.53 -25.93 -47.82
N ASP A 264 1.56 -25.26 -48.44
CA ASP A 264 1.00 -25.68 -49.74
C ASP A 264 1.97 -25.40 -50.91
N ASP A 265 2.79 -24.34 -50.82
CA ASP A 265 3.82 -24.03 -51.84
C ASP A 265 5.01 -25.02 -51.83
N SER A 266 5.11 -25.91 -50.84
CA SER A 266 6.20 -26.88 -50.71
C SER A 266 5.82 -28.31 -51.10
N GLN A 267 4.64 -28.52 -51.71
CA GLN A 267 4.18 -29.82 -52.24
C GLN A 267 3.93 -29.86 -53.77
N GLN A 268 4.47 -28.90 -54.55
CA GLN A 268 4.54 -28.99 -56.02
C GLN A 268 5.98 -29.14 -56.51
#